data_AF-A0A9C8DZV1-F1
#
_entry.id   AF-A0A9C8DZV1-F1
#
_cell.length_a   1.000
_cell.length_b   1.000
_cell.length_c   1.000
_cell.angle_alpha   90.00
_cell.angle_beta   90.00
_cell.angle_gamma   90.00
#
_symmetry.space_group_name_H-M   'P 1'
#
loop_
_entity.id
_entity.type
_entity.pdbx_description
1 polymer ?
#
loop_
_entity_poly.entity_id
_entity_poly.type
_entity_poly.pdbx_seq_one_letter_code
_entity_poly.pdbx_strand_id
1 'polypeptide(L)'
;MSFSTLFFDLDATLYPSSNGLWDQIRLRIYQFMREELGLAEDIIPATRDRYWTTYGTTLEGLRIHHQVDPDDYLAYVHDLPLDQYLEH
;
A
#
# COMPACT_ATOMS: atom_id res chain seq x y z
N MET A 1 -22.80 -27.44 -11.13
CA MET A 1 -21.84 -27.33 -10.00
C MET A 1 -22.36 -26.26 -9.06
N SER A 2 -22.33 -26.51 -7.75
CA SER A 2 -22.63 -25.51 -6.72
C SER A 2 -21.36 -25.24 -5.91
N PHE A 3 -21.12 -23.97 -5.60
CA PHE A 3 -20.05 -23.56 -4.70
C PHE A 3 -20.67 -23.22 -3.33
N SER A 4 -20.08 -23.71 -2.25
CA SER A 4 -20.50 -23.36 -0.87
C SER A 4 -19.78 -22.13 -0.34
N THR A 5 -18.62 -21.81 -0.90
CA THR A 5 -17.74 -20.72 -0.46
C THR A 5 -17.04 -20.14 -1.67
N LEU A 6 -16.94 -18.80 -1.71
CA LEU A 6 -16.21 -18.07 -2.73
C LEU A 6 -15.33 -17.01 -2.05
N PHE A 7 -14.06 -16.98 -2.43
CA PHE A 7 -13.12 -15.96 -2.00
C PHE A 7 -12.96 -14.95 -3.13
N PHE A 8 -13.05 -13.67 -2.77
CA PHE A 8 -12.77 -12.58 -3.69
C PHE A 8 -11.50 -11.90 -3.21
N ASP A 9 -10.57 -11.73 -4.14
CA ASP A 9 -9.56 -10.71 -4.00
C ASP A 9 -10.23 -9.33 -4.09
N LEU A 10 -9.64 -8.33 -3.43
CA LEU A 10 -10.19 -6.99 -3.34
C LEU A 10 -9.61 -6.11 -4.45
N ASP A 11 -8.31 -5.89 -4.38
CA ASP A 11 -7.61 -4.88 -5.18
C ASP A 11 -7.47 -5.32 -6.63
N ALA A 12 -7.80 -4.45 -7.58
CA ALA A 12 -7.82 -4.77 -9.01
C ALA A 12 -8.78 -5.92 -9.41
N THR A 13 -9.61 -6.40 -8.47
CA THR A 13 -10.63 -7.43 -8.69
C THR A 13 -12.03 -6.86 -8.51
N LEU A 14 -12.32 -6.21 -7.38
CA LEU A 14 -13.62 -5.56 -7.11
C LEU A 14 -13.72 -4.14 -7.67
N TYR A 15 -12.59 -3.57 -8.09
CA TYR A 15 -12.51 -2.28 -8.77
C TYR A 15 -11.37 -2.32 -9.81
N PRO A 16 -11.43 -1.52 -10.89
CA PRO A 16 -10.41 -1.56 -11.93
C PRO A 16 -9.10 -0.96 -11.43
N SER A 17 -7.97 -1.58 -11.79
CA SER A 17 -6.63 -1.06 -11.46
C SER A 17 -6.32 0.30 -12.09
N SER A 18 -7.07 0.70 -13.12
CA SER A 18 -6.92 1.97 -13.84
C SER A 18 -7.62 3.16 -13.18
N ASN A 19 -8.26 3.00 -12.01
CA ASN A 19 -8.95 4.11 -11.34
C ASN A 19 -8.01 5.10 -10.64
N GLY A 20 -6.70 4.83 -10.58
CA GLY A 20 -5.69 5.71 -9.98
C GLY A 20 -5.56 5.62 -8.45
N LEU A 21 -6.35 4.79 -7.77
CA LEU A 21 -6.27 4.62 -6.31
C LEU A 21 -4.88 4.13 -5.88
N TRP A 22 -4.33 3.15 -6.60
CA TRP A 22 -3.02 2.59 -6.32
C TRP A 22 -1.87 3.59 -6.49
N ASP A 23 -2.02 4.57 -7.39
CA ASP A 23 -1.01 5.62 -7.57
C ASP A 23 -0.99 6.56 -6.36
N GLN A 24 -2.16 6.87 -5.79
CA GLN A 24 -2.25 7.66 -4.56
C GLN A 24 -1.74 6.91 -3.34
N ILE A 25 -2.10 5.64 -3.17
CA ILE A 25 -1.56 4.81 -2.10
C ILE A 25 -0.03 4.78 -2.20
N ARG A 26 0.53 4.57 -3.40
CA ARG A 26 1.99 4.58 -3.60
C ARG A 26 2.62 5.93 -3.22
N LEU A 27 2.00 7.04 -3.59
CA LEU A 27 2.47 8.37 -3.21
C LEU A 27 2.50 8.54 -1.69
N ARG A 28 1.45 8.09 -0.98
CA ARG A 28 1.40 8.13 0.48
C ARG A 28 2.43 7.22 1.14
N ILE A 29 2.72 6.05 0.55
CA ILE A 29 3.83 5.20 1.02
C ILE A 29 5.16 5.96 0.93
N TYR A 30 5.41 6.66 -0.17
CA TYR A 30 6.63 7.46 -0.31
C TYR A 30 6.67 8.64 0.66
N GLN A 31 5.54 9.32 0.88
CA GLN A 31 5.42 10.39 1.87
C GLN A 31 5.71 9.86 3.28
N PHE A 32 5.11 8.75 3.68
CA PHE A 32 5.39 8.11 4.97
C PHE A 32 6.88 7.79 5.14
N MET A 33 7.50 7.17 4.12
CA MET A 33 8.92 6.84 4.14
C MET A 33 9.82 8.09 4.24
N ARG A 34 9.40 9.21 3.67
CA ARG A 34 10.15 10.47 3.73
C ARG A 34 9.93 11.22 5.05
N GLU A 35 8.67 11.39 5.45
CA GLU A 35 8.24 12.31 6.50
C GLU A 35 8.31 11.66 7.88
N GLU A 36 7.82 10.43 8.02
CA GLU A 36 7.81 9.70 9.29
C GLU A 36 9.13 8.97 9.56
N LEU A 37 9.79 8.47 8.50
CA LEU A 37 11.04 7.71 8.64
C LEU A 37 12.30 8.50 8.26
N GLY A 38 12.16 9.70 7.71
CA GLY A 38 13.30 10.55 7.34
C GLY A 38 14.18 9.96 6.23
N LEU A 39 13.67 9.05 5.40
CA LEU A 39 14.45 8.46 4.30
C LEU A 39 14.65 9.48 3.18
N ALA A 40 15.84 9.43 2.56
CA ALA A 40 16.16 10.29 1.43
C ALA A 40 15.31 9.91 0.20
N GLU A 41 14.78 10.91 -0.50
CA GLU A 41 13.81 10.72 -1.58
C GLU A 41 14.35 9.87 -2.75
N ASP A 42 15.65 9.94 -3.01
CA ASP A 42 16.34 9.19 -4.07
C ASP A 42 16.39 7.67 -3.81
N ILE A 43 16.36 7.25 -2.54
CA ILE A 43 16.42 5.82 -2.16
C ILE A 43 15.04 5.18 -1.94
N ILE A 44 13.99 5.99 -1.80
CA ILE A 44 12.65 5.51 -1.43
C ILE A 44 12.09 4.50 -2.47
N PRO A 45 12.08 4.78 -3.79
CA PRO A 45 11.52 3.86 -4.77
C PRO A 45 12.24 2.50 -4.76
N ALA A 46 13.57 2.51 -4.75
CA ALA A 46 14.38 1.29 -4.71
C ALA A 46 14.18 0.50 -3.41
N THR A 47 14.04 1.19 -2.27
CA THR A 47 13.78 0.56 -0.97
C THR A 47 12.40 -0.09 -0.94
N ARG A 48 11.37 0.61 -1.43
CA ARG A 48 10.00 0.10 -1.52
C ARG A 48 9.92 -1.15 -2.38
N ASP A 49 10.55 -1.14 -3.56
CA ASP A 49 10.57 -2.28 -4.48
C ASP A 49 11.34 -3.46 -3.91
N ARG A 50 12.46 -3.20 -3.24
CA ARG A 50 13.21 -4.25 -2.53
C ARG A 50 12.37 -4.89 -1.43
N TYR A 51 11.67 -4.10 -0.62
CA TYR A 51 10.82 -4.64 0.45
C TYR A 51 9.63 -5.43 -0.10
N TRP A 52 8.95 -4.92 -1.12
CA TRP A 52 7.89 -5.66 -1.79
C TRP A 52 8.37 -6.99 -2.36
N THR A 53 9.52 -7.00 -3.07
CA THR A 53 10.07 -8.22 -3.67
C THR A 53 10.55 -9.23 -2.63
N THR A 54 11.09 -8.76 -1.49
CA THR A 54 11.69 -9.64 -0.46
C THR A 54 10.65 -10.17 0.52
N TYR A 55 9.68 -9.35 0.91
CA TYR A 55 8.75 -9.62 2.01
C TYR A 55 7.29 -9.73 1.55
N GLY A 56 7.00 -9.57 0.25
CA GLY A 56 5.65 -9.56 -0.31
C GLY A 56 4.91 -8.23 -0.12
N THR A 57 5.28 -7.41 0.87
CA THR A 57 4.73 -6.07 1.09
C THR A 57 5.81 -5.09 1.49
N THR A 58 5.59 -3.80 1.19
CA THR A 58 6.45 -2.73 1.70
C THR A 58 6.35 -2.63 3.22
N LEU A 59 5.15 -2.77 3.77
CA LEU A 59 4.88 -2.73 5.21
C LEU A 59 5.74 -3.73 5.99
N GLU A 60 5.83 -4.99 5.56
CA GLU A 60 6.60 -5.97 6.31
C GLU A 60 8.11 -5.64 6.33
N GLY A 61 8.64 -5.09 5.23
CA GLY A 61 10.00 -4.56 5.23
C GLY A 61 10.18 -3.36 6.16
N LEU A 62 9.20 -2.46 6.20
CA LEU A 62 9.23 -1.31 7.10
C LEU A 62 9.16 -1.74 8.58
N ARG A 63 8.32 -2.73 8.92
CA ARG A 63 8.20 -3.29 10.26
C ARG A 63 9.52 -3.93 10.72
N ILE A 64 10.16 -4.73 9.86
CA ILE A 64 11.40 -5.43 10.18
C ILE A 64 12.58 -4.47 10.35
N HIS A 65 12.75 -3.51 9.42
CA HIS A 65 13.97 -2.69 9.34
C HIS A 65 13.86 -1.33 10.01
N HIS A 66 12.65 -0.81 10.20
CA HIS A 66 12.40 0.54 10.71
C HIS A 66 11.47 0.55 11.93
N GLN A 67 11.05 -0.62 12.43
CA GLN A 67 10.19 -0.77 13.61
C GLN A 67 8.85 -0.03 13.47
N VAL A 68 8.36 0.10 12.24
CA VAL A 68 7.07 0.72 11.95
C VAL A 68 5.93 -0.07 12.58
N ASP A 69 5.05 0.65 13.28
CA ASP A 69 3.77 0.11 13.72
C ASP A 69 2.84 -0.08 12.52
N PRO A 70 2.29 -1.29 12.30
CA PRO A 70 1.40 -1.56 11.18
C PRO A 70 0.12 -0.71 11.16
N ASP A 71 -0.47 -0.44 12.32
CA ASP A 71 -1.75 0.26 12.40
C ASP A 71 -1.55 1.73 12.05
N ASP A 72 -0.49 2.37 12.55
CA ASP A 72 -0.13 3.74 12.20
C ASP A 72 0.18 3.89 10.70
N TYR A 73 0.94 2.95 10.14
CA TYR A 73 1.24 2.93 8.71
C TYR A 73 -0.02 2.76 7.87
N LEU A 74 -0.88 1.79 8.21
CA LEU A 74 -2.09 1.51 7.46
C LEU A 74 -3.09 2.67 7.54
N ALA A 75 -3.25 3.27 8.72
CA ALA A 75 -4.04 4.48 8.90
C ALA A 75 -3.50 5.63 8.03
N TYR A 76 -2.17 5.84 8.02
CA TYR A 76 -1.57 6.87 7.18
C TYR A 76 -1.80 6.58 5.70
N VAL A 77 -1.42 5.41 5.16
CA VAL A 77 -1.44 5.21 3.70
C VAL A 77 -2.85 5.04 3.11
N HIS A 78 -3.85 4.72 3.94
CA HIS A 78 -5.25 4.58 3.52
C HIS A 78 -6.15 5.77 3.87
N ASP A 79 -5.64 6.80 4.52
CA ASP A 79 -6.39 8.05 4.73
C ASP A 79 -6.49 8.85 3.40
N LEU A 80 -7.44 8.43 2.57
CA LEU A 80 -7.71 8.89 1.22
C LEU A 80 -9.21 9.05 0.99
N PRO A 81 -9.66 10.02 0.18
CA PRO A 81 -11.07 10.16 -0.21
C PRO A 81 -11.45 9.07 -1.23
N LEU A 82 -11.82 7.88 -0.73
CA LEU A 82 -12.09 6.71 -1.57
C LEU A 82 -13.25 6.90 -2.56
N ASP A 83 -14.20 7.77 -2.24
CA ASP A 83 -15.34 8.16 -3.08
C ASP A 83 -14.90 8.80 -4.42
N GLN A 84 -13.68 9.34 -4.49
CA GLN A 84 -13.12 9.88 -5.73
C GLN A 84 -12.59 8.79 -6.68
N TYR A 85 -12.38 7.58 -6.18
CA TYR A 85 -11.74 6.48 -6.92
C TYR A 85 -12.66 5.28 -7.15
N LEU A 86 -13.65 5.09 -6.29
CA LEU A 86 -14.56 3.96 -6.34
C LEU A 86 -15.89 4.40 -6.92
N GLU A 87 -16.23 3.87 -8.10
CA GLU A 87 -17.56 4.04 -8.69
C GLU A 87 -18.62 3.34 -7.82
N HIS A 88 -19.81 3.92 -7.73
CA HIS A 88 -20.95 3.37 -7.00
C HIS A 88 -21.69 2.28 -7.78
#